data_AF-A0A2V6U7X6-F1
#
_entry.id   AF-A0A2V6U7X6-F1
#
_cell.length_a   1.000
_cell.length_b   1.000
_cell.length_c   1.000
_cell.angle_alpha   90.00
_cell.angle_beta   90.00
_cell.angle_gamma   90.00
#
_symmetry.space_group_name_H-M   'P 1'
#
loop_
_entity.id
_entity.type
_entity.pdbx_description
1 polymer ?
#
loop_
_entity_poly.entity_id
_entity_poly.type
_entity_poly.pdbx_seq_one_letter_code
_entity_poly.pdbx_strand_id
1 'polypeptide(L)'
;HAACVANLNKRLVAGVGDRALVWVQGSARLAIDSVPEPDLALLRSHSYRRGAPRPDDVLLVVEVAESSLRYNQTVKLPLYAGAGVPDVRISVDDVFA
;
A
#
# COMPACT_ATOMS: atom_id res chain seq x y z
N HIS A 1 15.40 0.67 1.59
CA HIS A 1 13.95 0.42 1.54
C HIS A 1 13.20 1.16 2.65
N ALA A 2 13.50 0.85 3.93
CA ALA A 2 12.79 1.41 5.08
C ALA A 2 12.82 2.95 5.17
N ALA A 3 13.92 3.60 4.79
CA ALA A 3 14.02 5.05 4.75
C ALA A 3 13.07 5.67 3.71
N CYS A 4 12.92 5.04 2.53
CA CYS A 4 12.00 5.46 1.48
C CYS A 4 10.53 5.30 1.96
N VAL A 5 10.20 4.16 2.56
CA VAL A 5 8.87 3.92 3.18
C VAL A 5 8.56 4.97 4.26
N ALA A 6 9.49 5.28 5.16
CA ALA A 6 9.28 6.25 6.23
C ALA A 6 9.07 7.68 5.69
N ASN A 7 9.86 8.10 4.70
CA ASN A 7 9.72 9.42 4.08
C ASN A 7 8.42 9.53 3.27
N LEU A 8 8.05 8.48 2.55
CA LEU A 8 6.81 8.43 1.79
C LEU A 8 5.60 8.44 2.73
N ASN A 9 5.62 7.67 3.81
CA ASN A 9 4.58 7.69 4.85
C ASN A 9 4.37 9.12 5.37
N LYS A 10 5.45 9.82 5.75
CA LYS A 10 5.38 11.21 6.23
C LYS A 10 4.70 12.13 5.23
N ARG A 11 5.04 12.02 3.93
CA ARG A 11 4.44 12.84 2.86
C ARG A 11 2.97 12.47 2.63
N LEU A 12 2.65 11.19 2.61
CA LEU A 12 1.28 10.71 2.40
C LEU A 12 0.37 11.16 3.53
N VAL A 13 0.76 10.97 4.80
CA VAL A 13 -0.01 11.40 5.97
C VAL A 13 -0.32 12.89 5.89
N ALA A 14 0.68 13.72 5.57
CA ALA A 14 0.48 15.16 5.42
C ALA A 14 -0.43 15.53 4.23
N GLY A 15 -0.30 14.83 3.10
CA GLY A 15 -1.05 15.13 1.88
C GLY A 15 -2.52 14.67 1.91
N VAL A 16 -2.80 13.55 2.58
CA VAL A 16 -4.16 13.00 2.65
C VAL A 16 -4.98 13.64 3.76
N GLY A 17 -4.35 14.00 4.89
CA GLY A 17 -5.04 14.50 6.08
C GLY A 17 -6.12 13.52 6.55
N ASP A 18 -7.28 14.04 6.95
CA ASP A 18 -8.38 13.22 7.47
C ASP A 18 -9.17 12.45 6.39
N ARG A 19 -8.85 12.66 5.10
CA ARG A 19 -9.60 12.06 3.97
C ARG A 19 -9.32 10.57 3.80
N ALA A 20 -8.17 10.10 4.26
CA ALA A 20 -7.76 8.72 4.14
C ALA A 20 -6.83 8.33 5.30
N LEU A 21 -6.74 7.03 5.56
CA LEU A 21 -5.80 6.48 6.53
C LEU A 21 -4.59 5.90 5.78
N VAL A 22 -3.38 6.22 6.26
CA VAL A 22 -2.14 5.61 5.75
C VAL A 22 -1.82 4.36 6.55
N TRP A 23 -1.84 3.21 5.88
CA TRP A 23 -1.54 1.91 6.45
C TRP A 23 -0.11 1.51 6.05
N VAL A 24 0.80 1.40 7.02
CA VAL A 24 2.25 1.22 6.78
C VAL A 24 2.68 -0.14 7.27
N GLN A 25 3.23 -0.99 6.38
CA GLN A 25 3.79 -2.32 6.70
C GLN A 25 2.97 -3.09 7.76
N GLY A 26 1.67 -2.86 7.75
CA GLY A 26 0.76 -3.51 8.66
C GLY A 26 0.38 -4.78 7.96
N SER A 27 0.24 -5.86 8.72
CA SER A 27 -0.41 -7.10 8.30
C SER A 27 -1.86 -6.80 7.93
N ALA A 28 -2.05 -6.11 6.82
CA ALA A 28 -3.29 -6.05 6.12
C ALA A 28 -3.38 -7.45 5.56
N ARG A 29 -4.04 -8.33 6.32
CA ARG A 29 -4.96 -9.23 5.67
C ARG A 29 -5.99 -8.32 4.99
N LEU A 30 -5.61 -7.68 3.89
CA LEU A 30 -6.51 -7.31 2.81
C LEU A 30 -7.15 -8.66 2.47
N ALA A 31 -8.25 -8.98 3.13
CA ALA A 31 -8.60 -10.35 3.52
C ALA A 31 -8.81 -11.26 2.31
N ILE A 32 -7.71 -11.76 1.77
CA ILE A 32 -7.58 -12.67 0.66
C ILE A 32 -6.29 -13.40 0.98
N ASP A 33 -6.41 -14.68 1.31
CA ASP A 33 -5.34 -15.50 1.90
C ASP A 33 -4.11 -15.69 0.99
N SER A 34 -4.09 -15.04 -0.18
CA SER A 34 -3.05 -15.06 -1.20
C SER A 34 -2.51 -13.68 -1.62
N VAL A 35 -3.03 -12.56 -1.10
CA VAL A 35 -2.56 -11.21 -1.48
C VAL A 35 -1.35 -10.82 -0.64
N PRO A 36 -0.28 -10.29 -1.25
CA PRO A 36 0.94 -9.90 -0.53
C PRO A 36 0.71 -8.66 0.33
N GLU A 37 1.54 -8.52 1.36
CA GLU A 37 1.51 -7.33 2.23
C GLU A 37 2.06 -6.11 1.47
N PRO A 38 1.32 -4.99 1.44
CA PRO A 38 1.79 -3.76 0.83
C PRO A 38 2.78 -3.03 1.75
N ASP A 39 3.79 -2.37 1.16
CA ASP A 39 4.65 -1.46 1.94
C ASP A 39 3.82 -0.31 2.55
N LEU A 40 2.92 0.26 1.74
CA LEU A 40 2.00 1.33 2.11
C LEU A 40 0.64 1.13 1.41
N ALA A 41 -0.45 1.47 2.09
CA ALA A 41 -1.77 1.59 1.47
C ALA A 41 -2.50 2.85 1.96
N LEU A 42 -3.28 3.47 1.07
CA LEU A 42 -4.28 4.45 1.44
C LEU A 42 -5.63 3.75 1.56
N LEU A 43 -6.26 3.90 2.71
CA LEU A 43 -7.55 3.32 3.02
C LEU A 43 -8.59 4.41 3.18
N ARG A 44 -9.87 4.05 3.01
CA ARG A 44 -10.98 4.91 3.42
C ARG A 44 -10.81 5.31 4.89
N SER A 45 -11.25 6.52 5.24
CA SER A 45 -11.17 7.04 6.60
C SER A 45 -12.16 6.30 7.52
N HIS A 46 -11.73 5.16 8.05
CA HIS A 46 -12.48 4.34 9.01
C HIS A 46 -11.54 3.85 10.12
N SER A 47 -12.12 3.45 11.27
CA SER A 47 -11.32 3.13 12.46
C SER A 47 -10.58 1.80 12.39
N TYR A 48 -11.04 0.84 11.57
CA TYR A 48 -10.52 -0.54 11.44
C TYR A 48 -10.20 -1.27 12.76
N ARG A 49 -10.77 -0.85 13.90
CA ARG A 49 -10.43 -1.38 15.24
C ARG A 49 -10.94 -2.81 15.46
N ARG A 50 -11.92 -3.26 14.68
CA ARG A 50 -12.61 -4.56 14.85
C ARG A 50 -12.47 -5.49 13.64
N GLY A 51 -11.59 -5.18 12.70
CA GLY A 51 -11.38 -6.00 11.51
C GLY A 51 -10.33 -5.41 10.57
N ALA A 52 -9.75 -6.26 9.74
CA ALA A 52 -8.80 -5.82 8.73
C ALA A 52 -9.53 -5.12 7.57
N PRO A 53 -8.85 -4.21 6.84
CA PRO A 53 -9.41 -3.58 5.64
C PRO A 53 -9.78 -4.61 4.58
N ARG A 54 -10.85 -4.36 3.84
CA ARG A 54 -11.26 -5.17 2.67
C ARG A 54 -10.75 -4.53 1.37
N PRO A 55 -10.75 -5.25 0.24
CA PRO A 55 -10.35 -4.66 -1.04
C PRO A 55 -11.07 -3.33 -1.37
N ASP A 56 -12.38 -3.24 -1.10
CA ASP A 56 -13.17 -2.02 -1.34
C ASP A 56 -12.78 -0.82 -0.46
N ASP A 57 -12.06 -1.06 0.64
CA ASP A 57 -11.50 -0.03 1.50
C ASP A 57 -10.22 0.58 0.93
N VAL A 58 -9.56 -0.10 -0.01
CA VAL A 58 -8.27 0.30 -0.57
C VAL A 58 -8.47 1.35 -1.66
N LEU A 59 -7.91 2.53 -1.43
CA LEU A 59 -7.88 3.63 -2.39
C LEU A 59 -6.60 3.61 -3.24
N LEU A 60 -5.50 3.14 -2.66
CA LEU A 60 -4.21 3.02 -3.33
C LEU A 60 -3.32 2.02 -2.59
N VAL A 61 -2.61 1.16 -3.33
CA VAL A 61 -1.44 0.43 -2.82
C VAL A 61 -0.17 1.08 -3.37
N VAL A 62 0.84 1.25 -2.51
CA VAL A 62 2.18 1.66 -2.93
C VAL A 62 3.20 0.63 -2.49
N GLU A 63 3.95 0.13 -3.48
CA GLU A 63 5.12 -0.73 -3.28
C GLU A 63 6.38 0.09 -3.54
N VAL A 64 7.34 0.02 -2.62
CA VAL A 64 8.65 0.65 -2.77
C VAL A 64 9.59 -0.38 -3.41
N ALA A 65 10.22 -0.02 -4.53
CA ALA A 65 11.04 -0.94 -5.30
C ALA A 65 12.46 -0.42 -5.48
N GLU A 66 13.35 -0.75 -4.53
CA GLU A 66 14.81 -0.54 -4.68
C GLU A 66 15.43 -1.64 -5.56
N SER A 67 15.20 -2.90 -5.20
CA SER A 67 15.66 -4.08 -5.96
C SER A 67 14.53 -5.09 -6.25
N SER A 68 13.32 -4.83 -5.74
CA SER A 68 12.15 -5.70 -5.78
C SER A 68 11.22 -5.43 -6.98
N LEU A 69 11.61 -4.58 -7.93
CA LEU A 69 10.75 -4.15 -9.06
C LEU A 69 10.16 -5.34 -9.83
N ARG A 70 11.00 -6.31 -10.19
CA ARG A 70 10.56 -7.51 -10.93
C ARG A 70 9.52 -8.30 -10.13
N TYR A 71 9.76 -8.52 -8.84
CA TYR A 71 8.83 -9.25 -7.98
C TYR A 71 7.49 -8.51 -7.82
N ASN A 72 7.53 -7.19 -7.63
CA ASN A 72 6.33 -6.37 -7.54
C ASN A 72 5.50 -6.45 -8.84
N GLN A 73 6.15 -6.43 -10.00
CA GLN A 73 5.48 -6.53 -11.29
C GLN A 73 4.93 -7.93 -11.60
N THR A 74 5.71 -8.99 -11.35
CA THR A 74 5.36 -10.34 -11.79
C THR A 74 4.57 -11.15 -10.77
N VAL A 75 4.60 -10.74 -9.50
CA VAL A 75 3.93 -11.47 -8.40
C VAL A 75 2.87 -10.60 -7.74
N LYS A 76 3.24 -9.42 -7.23
CA LYS A 76 2.31 -8.63 -6.41
C LYS A 76 1.19 -7.97 -7.20
N LEU A 77 1.51 -7.31 -8.32
CA LEU A 77 0.51 -6.62 -9.15
C LEU A 77 -0.64 -7.56 -9.60
N PRO A 78 -0.38 -8.77 -10.13
CA PRO A 78 -1.45 -9.71 -10.49
C PRO A 78 -2.34 -10.10 -9.30
N LEU A 79 -1.75 -10.25 -8.10
CA LEU A 79 -2.50 -10.62 -6.89
C LEU A 79 -3.41 -9.47 -6.43
N TYR A 80 -2.92 -8.23 -6.45
CA TYR A 80 -3.74 -7.05 -6.15
C TYR A 80 -4.86 -6.85 -7.19
N ALA A 81 -4.58 -7.07 -8.47
CA ALA A 81 -5.59 -6.97 -9.53
C ALA A 81 -6.67 -8.05 -9.37
N GLY A 82 -6.28 -9.31 -9.13
CA GLY A 82 -7.21 -10.40 -8.86
C GLY A 82 -8.04 -10.21 -7.59
N ALA A 83 -7.54 -9.41 -6.65
CA ALA A 83 -8.22 -9.01 -5.42
C ALA A 83 -9.23 -7.87 -5.59
N GLY A 84 -9.28 -7.21 -6.75
CA GLY A 84 -10.14 -6.05 -6.97
C GLY A 84 -9.61 -4.75 -6.38
N VAL A 85 -8.30 -4.66 -6.09
CA VAL A 85 -7.69 -3.39 -5.66
C VAL A 85 -7.69 -2.41 -6.85
N PRO A 86 -8.31 -1.23 -6.73
CA PRO A 86 -8.57 -0.37 -7.87
C PRO A 86 -7.31 0.30 -8.43
N ASP A 87 -6.35 0.67 -7.57
CA ASP A 87 -5.14 1.38 -7.97
C ASP A 87 -3.91 0.84 -7.23
N VAL A 88 -2.87 0.47 -7.98
CA VAL A 88 -1.56 0.08 -7.45
C VAL A 88 -0.47 0.88 -8.13
N ARG A 89 0.43 1.47 -7.32
CA ARG A 89 1.61 2.19 -7.80
C ARG A 89 2.88 1.55 -7.28
N ILE A 90 3.87 1.45 -8.17
CA ILE A 90 5.24 1.10 -7.81
C ILE A 90 6.04 2.40 -7.78
N SER A 91 6.65 2.70 -6.65
CA SER A 91 7.56 3.83 -6.51
C SER A 91 9.00 3.31 -6.54
N VAL A 92 9.80 3.85 -7.45
CA VAL A 92 11.25 3.69 -7.49
C VAL A 92 11.91 4.94 -6.90
N ASP A 93 13.13 4.79 -6.38
CA ASP A 93 13.79 5.74 -5.46
C ASP A 93 14.04 7.17 -6.00
N ASP A 94 13.79 7.44 -7.28
CA ASP A 94 14.06 8.74 -7.92
C ASP A 94 13.19 9.91 -7.42
N VAL A 95 12.27 9.69 -6.48
CA VAL A 95 11.34 10.72 -5.95
C VAL A 95 11.90 11.42 -4.68
N PHE A 96 13.09 11.02 -4.22
CA PHE A 96 13.73 11.55 -3.01
C PHE A 96 15.16 12.09 -3.22
N ALA A 97 15.65 12.16 -4.47
CA ALA A 97 16.86 12.90 -4.83
C ALA A 97 16.60 14.41 -4.90
#